data_AF-A0A3S1K900-F1
#
_entry.id   AF-A0A3S1K900-F1
#
_cell.length_a   1.000
_cell.length_b   1.000
_cell.length_c   1.000
_cell.angle_alpha   90.00
_cell.angle_beta   90.00
_cell.angle_gamma   90.00
#
_symmetry.space_group_name_H-M   'P 1'
#
loop_
_entity.id
_entity.type
_entity.pdbx_description
1 polymer ?
#
loop_
_entity_poly.entity_id
_entity_poly.type
_entity_poly.pdbx_seq_one_letter_code
_entity_poly.pdbx_strand_id
1 'polypeptide(L)'
;MKKILLNFLLITVCLVACQSSDNVGREIEDNLSKIINNKEVAFSSNPIDYIDQNQNEYENIISKGEKGLKYLIVELKSSEENGLKEWIMAKASTDILKTNNPIKEWSTGKEWINKYSEND
;
A
#
# COMPACT_ATOMS: atom_id res chain seq x y z
N MET A 1 -10.55 -40.85 46.27
CA MET A 1 -9.80 -39.73 45.65
C MET A 1 -10.32 -39.52 44.23
N LYS A 2 -11.28 -38.60 44.03
CA LYS A 2 -11.83 -38.27 42.70
C LYS A 2 -11.18 -36.96 42.25
N LYS A 3 -10.37 -37.03 41.20
CA LYS A 3 -9.67 -35.88 40.61
C LYS A 3 -10.72 -34.99 39.92
N ILE A 4 -10.90 -33.78 40.42
CA ILE A 4 -11.76 -32.77 39.79
C ILE A 4 -10.98 -32.22 38.60
N LEU A 5 -11.51 -32.47 37.39
CA LEU A 5 -11.01 -31.92 36.13
C LEU A 5 -11.23 -30.40 36.14
N LEU A 6 -10.14 -29.64 36.13
CA LEU A 6 -10.14 -28.20 36.02
C LEU A 6 -10.43 -27.82 34.55
N ASN A 7 -11.62 -27.25 34.31
CA ASN A 7 -12.03 -26.70 33.03
C ASN A 7 -11.08 -25.56 32.61
N PHE A 8 -10.28 -25.80 31.57
CA PHE A 8 -9.61 -24.74 30.82
C PHE A 8 -10.66 -24.06 29.92
N LEU A 9 -11.24 -22.96 30.41
CA LEU A 9 -12.03 -22.06 29.59
C LEU A 9 -11.07 -21.31 28.65
N LEU A 10 -10.96 -21.79 27.41
CA LEU A 10 -10.26 -21.09 26.33
C LEU A 10 -10.91 -19.72 26.15
N ILE A 11 -10.20 -18.68 26.56
CA ILE A 11 -10.47 -17.32 26.14
C ILE A 11 -9.81 -17.15 24.77
N THR A 12 -10.46 -17.67 23.72
CA THR A 12 -10.16 -17.29 22.34
C THR A 12 -10.75 -15.91 22.09
N VAL A 13 -9.97 -14.88 22.43
CA VAL A 13 -10.25 -13.49 22.03
C VAL A 13 -10.08 -13.38 20.52
N CYS A 14 -11.09 -12.75 19.90
CA CYS A 14 -11.34 -12.59 18.48
C CYS A 14 -10.11 -12.19 17.64
N LEU A 15 -9.66 -13.10 16.77
CA LEU A 15 -8.87 -12.80 15.58
C LEU A 15 -9.77 -12.90 14.34
N VAL A 16 -10.66 -11.93 14.12
CA VAL A 16 -11.52 -11.94 12.91
C VAL A 16 -11.48 -10.61 12.14
N ALA A 17 -10.42 -9.81 12.31
CA ALA A 17 -10.25 -8.56 11.55
C ALA A 17 -9.20 -8.64 10.42
N CYS A 18 -8.25 -9.58 10.42
CA CYS A 18 -7.13 -9.52 9.47
C CYS A 18 -7.39 -10.09 8.07
N GLN A 19 -8.41 -10.93 7.86
CA GLN A 19 -8.51 -11.67 6.59
C GLN A 19 -8.78 -10.77 5.35
N SER A 20 -9.40 -9.61 5.53
CA SER A 20 -9.77 -8.73 4.41
C SER A 20 -8.68 -7.71 4.02
N SER A 21 -7.81 -7.32 4.96
CA SER A 21 -6.65 -6.46 4.67
C SER A 21 -5.54 -7.22 3.95
N ASP A 22 -5.36 -8.50 4.30
CA ASP A 22 -4.29 -9.34 3.75
C ASP A 22 -4.44 -9.59 2.25
N ASN A 23 -5.67 -9.63 1.75
CA ASN A 23 -5.94 -9.80 0.33
C ASN A 23 -5.64 -8.52 -0.47
N VAL A 24 -6.12 -7.35 0.00
CA VAL A 24 -5.90 -6.06 -0.68
C VAL A 24 -4.41 -5.73 -0.79
N GLY A 25 -3.66 -5.91 0.30
CA GLY A 25 -2.22 -5.65 0.29
C GLY A 25 -1.49 -6.53 -0.72
N ARG A 26 -1.81 -7.83 -0.76
CA ARG A 26 -1.23 -8.76 -1.74
C ARG A 26 -1.53 -8.34 -3.17
N GLU A 27 -2.77 -8.00 -3.47
CA GLU A 27 -3.15 -7.56 -4.82
C GLU A 27 -2.42 -6.27 -5.22
N ILE A 28 -2.22 -5.34 -4.28
CA ILE A 28 -1.44 -4.12 -4.54
C ILE A 28 0.03 -4.46 -4.83
N GLU A 29 0.66 -5.30 -4.00
CA GLU A 29 2.05 -5.73 -4.17
C GLU A 29 2.28 -6.49 -5.47
N ASP A 30 1.35 -7.37 -5.85
CA ASP A 30 1.42 -8.10 -7.12
C ASP A 30 1.38 -7.13 -8.33
N ASN A 31 0.52 -6.11 -8.28
CA ASN A 31 0.47 -5.08 -9.33
C ASN A 31 1.71 -4.17 -9.31
N LEU A 32 2.17 -3.72 -8.14
CA LEU A 32 3.41 -2.94 -8.02
C LEU A 32 4.59 -3.70 -8.57
N SER A 33 4.72 -4.99 -8.24
CA SER A 33 5.79 -5.85 -8.73
C SER A 33 5.81 -5.95 -10.25
N LYS A 34 4.64 -6.08 -10.90
CA LYS A 34 4.55 -6.08 -12.36
C LYS A 34 5.02 -4.74 -12.95
N ILE A 35 4.58 -3.63 -12.37
CA ILE A 35 4.93 -2.29 -12.83
C ILE A 35 6.45 -2.08 -12.74
N ILE A 36 7.06 -2.29 -11.57
CA ILE A 36 8.48 -1.98 -11.35
C ILE A 36 9.45 -2.95 -12.04
N ASN A 37 8.99 -4.16 -12.37
CA ASN A 37 9.80 -5.17 -13.06
C ASN A 37 9.54 -5.23 -14.57
N ASN A 38 8.79 -4.27 -15.14
CA ASN A 38 8.55 -4.22 -16.57
C ASN A 38 9.86 -3.89 -17.33
N LYS A 39 10.34 -4.85 -18.11
CA LYS A 39 11.62 -4.76 -18.84
C LYS A 39 11.60 -3.77 -20.00
N GLU A 40 10.43 -3.45 -20.55
CA GLU A 40 10.29 -2.53 -21.69
C GLU A 40 10.64 -1.09 -21.31
N VAL A 41 10.50 -0.75 -20.02
CA VAL A 41 10.77 0.58 -19.45
C VAL A 41 11.92 0.58 -18.44
N ALA A 42 12.64 -0.53 -18.29
CA ALA A 42 13.69 -0.70 -17.29
C ALA A 42 14.85 0.31 -17.39
N PHE A 43 15.03 0.96 -18.55
CA PHE A 43 16.04 2.00 -18.75
C PHE A 43 15.49 3.43 -18.66
N SER A 44 14.19 3.60 -18.44
CA SER A 44 13.61 4.91 -18.22
C SER A 44 13.97 5.42 -16.82
N SER A 45 14.37 6.69 -16.76
CA SER A 45 14.52 7.44 -15.52
C SER A 45 13.23 8.16 -15.09
N ASN A 46 12.18 8.11 -15.91
CA ASN A 46 10.89 8.72 -15.64
C ASN A 46 9.92 7.68 -15.05
N PRO A 47 9.51 7.81 -13.78
CA PRO A 47 8.61 6.85 -13.16
C PRO A 47 7.21 6.82 -13.80
N ILE A 48 6.80 7.88 -14.50
CA ILE A 48 5.55 7.90 -15.25
C ILE A 48 5.56 6.87 -16.40
N ASP A 49 6.69 6.65 -17.07
CA ASP A 49 6.77 5.68 -18.16
C ASP A 49 6.42 4.26 -17.68
N TYR A 50 6.77 3.94 -16.43
CA TYR A 50 6.39 2.67 -15.80
C TYR A 50 4.88 2.57 -15.55
N ILE A 51 4.22 3.67 -15.18
CA ILE A 51 2.76 3.70 -15.05
C ILE A 51 2.10 3.57 -16.41
N ASP A 52 2.54 4.34 -17.40
CA ASP A 52 1.93 4.39 -18.73
C ASP A 52 2.00 3.03 -19.45
N GLN A 53 3.10 2.28 -19.30
CA GLN A 53 3.24 0.93 -19.87
C GLN A 53 2.55 -0.18 -19.06
N ASN A 54 2.01 0.14 -17.87
CA ASN A 54 1.37 -0.83 -16.99
C ASN A 54 0.06 -0.25 -16.44
N GLN A 55 -0.71 0.41 -17.31
CA GLN A 55 -1.89 1.17 -16.92
C GLN A 55 -2.95 0.30 -16.22
N ASN A 56 -3.15 -0.94 -16.67
CA ASN A 56 -4.11 -1.86 -16.05
C ASN A 56 -3.73 -2.21 -14.60
N GLU A 57 -2.45 -2.51 -14.36
CA GLU A 57 -1.91 -2.79 -13.04
C GLU A 57 -2.05 -1.56 -12.13
N TYR A 58 -1.74 -0.38 -12.66
CA TYR A 58 -1.86 0.86 -11.92
C TYR A 58 -3.32 1.18 -11.57
N GLU A 59 -4.24 1.01 -12.53
CA GLU A 59 -5.68 1.17 -12.35
C GLU A 59 -6.23 0.20 -11.29
N ASN A 60 -5.72 -1.04 -11.26
CA ASN A 60 -6.08 -2.02 -10.24
C ASN A 60 -5.64 -1.59 -8.83
N ILE A 61 -4.52 -0.88 -8.69
CA ILE A 61 -4.07 -0.35 -7.39
C ILE A 61 -5.02 0.76 -6.93
N ILE A 62 -5.28 1.76 -7.78
CA ILE A 62 -6.14 2.89 -7.41
C ILE A 62 -7.60 2.45 -7.16
N SER A 63 -8.07 1.40 -7.83
CA SER A 63 -9.43 0.88 -7.67
C SER A 63 -9.68 0.28 -6.28
N LYS A 64 -8.64 0.03 -5.47
CA LYS A 64 -8.77 -0.44 -4.07
C LYS A 64 -9.24 0.66 -3.12
N GLY A 65 -9.25 1.93 -3.56
CA GLY A 65 -9.82 3.06 -2.82
C GLY A 65 -9.24 3.19 -1.41
N GLU A 66 -10.09 3.46 -0.43
CA GLU A 66 -9.70 3.70 0.97
C GLU A 66 -8.88 2.55 1.60
N LYS A 67 -9.26 1.29 1.30
CA LYS A 67 -8.52 0.12 1.81
C LYS A 67 -7.11 0.07 1.22
N GLY A 68 -6.98 0.39 -0.06
CA GLY A 68 -5.68 0.48 -0.72
C GLY A 68 -4.86 1.65 -0.21
N LEU A 69 -5.47 2.82 -0.04
CA LEU A 69 -4.80 3.99 0.54
C LEU A 69 -4.23 3.71 1.92
N LYS A 70 -5.01 3.06 2.80
CA LYS A 70 -4.54 2.66 4.13
C LYS A 70 -3.31 1.76 4.05
N TYR A 71 -3.31 0.79 3.13
CA TYR A 71 -2.17 -0.09 2.90
C TYR A 71 -0.94 0.70 2.40
N LEU A 72 -1.11 1.51 1.36
CA LEU A 72 -0.04 2.31 0.75
C LEU A 72 0.59 3.28 1.75
N ILE A 73 -0.20 3.92 2.61
CA ILE A 73 0.29 4.81 3.67
C ILE A 73 1.15 4.03 4.69
N VAL A 74 0.70 2.83 5.10
CA VAL A 74 1.46 2.00 6.04
C VAL A 74 2.79 1.57 5.43
N GLU A 75 2.79 1.08 4.18
CA GLU A 75 4.00 0.67 3.47
C GLU A 75 4.96 1.85 3.21
N LEU A 76 4.43 3.02 2.84
CA LEU A 76 5.26 4.22 2.68
C LEU A 76 5.88 4.69 3.99
N LYS A 77 5.17 4.57 5.11
CA LYS A 77 5.72 4.91 6.44
C LYS A 77 6.78 3.89 6.89
N SER A 78 6.62 2.61 6.56
CA SER A 78 7.51 1.53 7.01
C SER A 78 8.75 1.34 6.14
N SER A 79 8.69 1.67 4.84
CA SER A 79 9.83 1.53 3.94
C SER A 79 11.01 2.38 4.40
N GLU A 80 12.25 1.93 4.25
CA GLU A 80 13.45 2.78 4.42
C GLU A 80 13.93 3.36 3.08
N GLU A 81 13.37 2.86 1.98
CA GLU A 81 13.75 3.18 0.61
C GLU A 81 13.06 4.45 0.11
N ASN A 82 13.54 4.99 -1.00
CA ASN A 82 12.91 6.14 -1.67
C ASN A 82 12.99 6.00 -3.20
N GLY A 83 12.75 4.78 -3.69
CA GLY A 83 12.93 4.41 -5.08
C GLY A 83 11.66 4.52 -5.91
N LEU A 84 11.68 3.85 -7.06
CA LEU A 84 10.56 3.78 -7.99
C LEU A 84 9.28 3.26 -7.31
N LYS A 85 9.39 2.22 -6.49
CA LYS A 85 8.24 1.62 -5.80
C LYS A 85 7.55 2.66 -4.91
N GLU A 86 8.30 3.35 -4.04
CA GLU A 86 7.77 4.39 -3.15
C GLU A 86 7.17 5.56 -3.93
N TRP A 87 7.81 5.96 -5.03
CA TRP A 87 7.28 7.02 -5.88
C TRP A 87 5.90 6.64 -6.45
N ILE A 88 5.75 5.43 -6.98
CA ILE A 88 4.48 4.94 -7.53
C ILE A 88 3.42 4.80 -6.43
N MET A 89 3.78 4.33 -5.23
CA MET A 89 2.87 4.26 -4.09
C MET A 89 2.34 5.65 -3.68
N ALA A 90 3.20 6.68 -3.68
CA ALA A 90 2.78 8.05 -3.40
C ALA A 90 1.90 8.63 -4.51
N LYS A 91 2.19 8.32 -5.77
CA LYS A 91 1.33 8.72 -6.90
C LYS A 91 -0.05 8.05 -6.81
N ALA A 92 -0.10 6.74 -6.53
CA ALA A 92 -1.36 6.02 -6.34
C ALA A 92 -2.17 6.59 -5.16
N SER A 93 -1.51 6.91 -4.05
CA SER A 93 -2.16 7.54 -2.90
C SER A 93 -2.75 8.91 -3.26
N THR A 94 -2.01 9.73 -4.01
CA THR A 94 -2.49 11.01 -4.57
C THR A 94 -3.74 10.81 -5.43
N ASP A 95 -3.73 9.82 -6.32
CA ASP A 95 -4.84 9.57 -7.26
C ASP A 95 -6.07 8.95 -6.61
N ILE A 96 -5.90 8.20 -5.52
CA ILE A 96 -7.02 7.74 -4.69
C ILE A 96 -7.66 8.92 -3.95
N LEU A 97 -6.86 9.81 -3.37
CA LEU A 97 -7.34 10.97 -2.61
C LEU A 97 -7.99 12.06 -3.49
N LYS A 98 -7.55 12.21 -4.74
CA LYS A 98 -8.08 13.20 -5.70
C LYS A 98 -8.13 14.61 -5.09
N THR A 99 -9.31 15.23 -5.05
CA THR A 99 -9.53 16.57 -4.49
C THR A 99 -9.26 16.65 -2.99
N ASN A 100 -9.33 15.51 -2.29
CA ASN A 100 -9.08 15.44 -0.85
C ASN A 100 -7.58 15.35 -0.53
N ASN A 101 -6.69 15.28 -1.52
CA ASN A 101 -5.27 15.26 -1.28
C ASN A 101 -4.77 16.65 -0.82
N PRO A 102 -4.27 16.80 0.42
CA PRO A 102 -3.72 18.06 0.90
C PRO A 102 -2.36 18.39 0.27
N ILE A 103 -1.66 17.39 -0.28
CA ILE A 103 -0.27 17.52 -0.74
C ILE A 103 -0.24 17.83 -2.24
N LYS A 104 0.18 19.04 -2.59
CA LYS A 104 0.21 19.52 -3.99
C LYS A 104 1.55 19.31 -4.70
N GLU A 105 2.65 19.38 -3.96
CA GLU A 105 4.00 19.31 -4.52
C GLU A 105 4.83 18.32 -3.72
N TRP A 106 5.48 17.41 -4.45
CA TRP A 106 6.39 16.39 -3.93
C TRP A 106 7.19 15.84 -5.10
N SER A 107 8.43 15.43 -4.84
CA SER A 107 9.34 14.86 -5.85
C SER A 107 9.64 13.40 -5.59
N THR A 108 9.45 12.93 -4.35
CA THR A 108 9.74 11.56 -3.94
C THR A 108 8.63 10.97 -3.08
N GLY A 109 8.54 9.64 -3.03
CA GLY A 109 7.54 8.96 -2.20
C GLY A 109 7.70 9.31 -0.72
N LYS A 110 8.95 9.47 -0.25
CA LYS A 110 9.23 9.89 1.13
C LYS A 110 8.80 11.31 1.44
N GLU A 111 9.05 12.23 0.51
CA GLU A 111 8.58 13.61 0.68
C GLU A 111 7.05 13.66 0.77
N TRP A 112 6.35 12.91 -0.09
CA TRP A 112 4.89 12.85 -0.07
C TRP A 112 4.36 12.35 1.27
N ILE A 113 4.87 11.21 1.78
CA ILE A 113 4.35 10.62 3.02
C ILE A 113 4.70 11.45 4.26
N ASN A 114 5.85 12.12 4.28
CA ASN A 114 6.21 13.03 5.36
C ASN A 114 5.21 14.19 5.42
N LYS A 115 4.97 14.85 4.29
CA LYS A 115 3.98 15.94 4.21
C LYS A 115 2.57 15.45 4.54
N TYR A 116 2.17 14.29 4.03
CA TYR A 116 0.85 13.71 4.33
C TYR A 116 0.68 13.49 5.84
N SER A 117 1.70 12.96 6.52
CA SER A 117 1.67 12.68 7.96
C SER A 117 1.63 13.93 8.85
N GLU A 118 2.02 15.10 8.33
CA GLU A 118 1.87 16.38 9.02
C GLU A 118 0.44 16.95 8.91
N ASN A 119 -0.36 16.43 7.98
CA ASN A 119 -1.71 16.93 7.64
C ASN A 119 -2.85 15.94 7.98
N ASP A 120 -2.52 14.75 8.50
CA ASP A 120 -3.44 13.65 8.90
C ASP A 120 -3.60 13.61 10.42
#